data_AF-A0A6G8CHY4-F1
#
_entry.id   AF-A0A6G8CHY4-F1
#
_cell.length_a   1.000
_cell.length_b   1.000
_cell.length_c   1.000
_cell.angle_alpha   90.00
_cell.angle_beta   90.00
_cell.angle_gamma   90.00
#
_symmetry.space_group_name_H-M   'P 1'
#
loop_
_entity.id
_entity.type
_entity.pdbx_description
1 polymer ?
#
loop_
_entity_poly.entity_id
_entity_poly.type
_entity_poly.pdbx_seq_one_letter_code
_entity_poly.pdbx_strand_id
1 'polypeptide(L)'
;MKYSATCSRYSVLLLSLLCCFSCLAAVSPGLLQADHVSFVPSSPPNGSLSADSTEARTLRQGVAQRQPAESVEAFVQRVLPASFANPDDPPQVIQYAWRPSAFGKQLFVSAHDPHEHYRVYVFVLDPYQADAYAVERFEVPREDSDLANVAAIFFADANHDGRKELLVLVNSSVVTPTVIDGMMWWQAHTDHYHTRIYGYRLADQGQRPHYQEYPHRDDLDELETAAEVRQILAIPEPKYKVRKTPRFK
;
A
#
# COMPACT_ATOMS: atom_id res chain seq x y z
N MET A 1 -58.19 -30.60 -42.17
CA MET A 1 -58.54 -29.37 -41.43
C MET A 1 -57.22 -28.73 -41.00
N LYS A 2 -56.49 -27.97 -41.84
CA LYS A 2 -56.67 -26.56 -42.23
C LYS A 2 -57.11 -25.65 -41.08
N TYR A 3 -56.15 -24.95 -40.46
CA TYR A 3 -56.18 -23.49 -40.28
C TYR A 3 -54.74 -22.93 -40.25
N SER A 4 -54.60 -21.79 -40.92
CA SER A 4 -53.40 -21.00 -41.20
C SER A 4 -53.68 -19.58 -40.69
N ALA A 5 -52.69 -18.92 -40.09
CA ALA A 5 -52.56 -17.45 -39.99
C ALA A 5 -51.12 -17.16 -39.52
N THR A 6 -50.15 -16.58 -40.24
CA THR A 6 -49.98 -15.28 -40.95
C THR A 6 -50.10 -14.00 -40.13
N CYS A 7 -49.16 -13.08 -40.46
CA CYS A 7 -49.04 -11.64 -40.11
C CYS A 7 -48.35 -11.32 -38.76
N SER A 8 -47.50 -10.29 -38.64
CA SER A 8 -47.23 -9.15 -39.52
C SER A 8 -45.82 -8.62 -39.32
N ARG A 9 -45.20 -8.20 -40.42
CA ARG A 9 -44.01 -7.35 -40.47
C ARG A 9 -44.37 -5.93 -40.04
N TYR A 10 -43.45 -5.23 -39.38
CA TYR A 10 -43.36 -3.77 -39.44
C TYR A 10 -41.90 -3.37 -39.66
N SER A 11 -41.63 -2.91 -40.88
CA SER A 11 -40.55 -2.00 -41.23
C SER A 11 -41.04 -0.58 -41.00
N VAL A 12 -40.29 0.24 -40.26
CA VAL A 12 -40.33 1.70 -40.42
C VAL A 12 -38.90 2.23 -40.34
N LEU A 13 -38.46 2.76 -41.49
CA LEU A 13 -37.34 3.66 -41.68
C LEU A 13 -37.59 5.00 -40.98
N LEU A 14 -36.56 5.60 -40.38
CA LEU A 14 -36.39 7.05 -40.29
C LEU A 14 -34.91 7.36 -39.98
N LEU A 15 -34.10 7.67 -41.00
CA LEU A 15 -33.76 9.00 -41.52
C LEU A 15 -33.08 9.94 -40.50
N SER A 16 -31.75 10.05 -40.66
CA SER A 16 -30.98 11.30 -40.83
C SER A 16 -31.24 12.49 -39.89
N LEU A 17 -30.21 12.86 -39.13
CA LEU A 17 -29.82 14.27 -39.03
C LEU A 17 -28.32 14.41 -38.75
N LEU A 18 -27.60 14.79 -39.81
CA LEU A 18 -26.33 15.51 -39.71
C LEU A 18 -26.61 16.87 -39.06
N CYS A 19 -25.96 17.17 -37.94
CA CYS A 19 -25.70 18.53 -37.53
C CYS A 19 -24.19 18.75 -37.48
N CYS A 20 -23.69 19.40 -38.53
CA CYS A 20 -22.44 20.12 -38.52
C CYS A 20 -22.47 21.18 -37.42
N PHE A 21 -21.49 21.18 -36.52
CA PHE A 21 -21.06 22.39 -35.86
C PHE A 21 -19.54 22.46 -35.91
N SER A 22 -19.06 23.14 -36.95
CA SER A 22 -17.72 23.67 -37.04
C SER A 22 -17.71 25.03 -36.34
N CYS A 23 -17.06 25.13 -35.17
CA CYS A 23 -16.60 26.40 -34.64
C CYS A 23 -15.12 26.26 -34.30
N LEU A 24 -14.29 26.73 -35.23
CA LEU A 24 -12.93 27.18 -34.94
C LEU A 24 -13.03 28.41 -34.03
N ALA A 25 -12.39 28.35 -32.87
CA ALA A 25 -11.88 29.54 -32.19
C ALA A 25 -10.48 29.22 -31.67
N ALA A 26 -9.51 29.83 -32.33
CA ALA A 26 -8.12 29.84 -31.93
C ALA A 26 -7.98 30.54 -30.57
N VAL A 27 -7.35 29.87 -29.62
CA VAL A 27 -6.82 30.48 -28.40
C VAL A 27 -5.38 30.03 -28.23
N SER A 28 -4.53 31.03 -28.01
CA SER A 28 -3.08 31.07 -28.04
C SER A 28 -2.36 30.03 -27.16
N PRO A 29 -1.13 29.63 -27.52
CA PRO A 29 -0.28 28.82 -26.66
C PRO A 29 0.34 29.70 -25.57
N GLY A 30 -0.27 29.69 -24.40
CA GLY A 30 0.34 30.21 -23.18
C GLY A 30 1.35 29.21 -22.65
N LEU A 31 2.64 29.53 -22.81
CA LEU A 31 3.76 28.93 -22.10
C LEU A 31 3.48 28.85 -20.59
N LEU A 32 3.01 27.70 -20.12
CA LEU A 32 3.14 27.31 -18.72
C LEU A 32 4.32 26.36 -18.63
N GLN A 33 5.42 26.98 -18.24
CA GLN A 33 6.63 26.40 -17.69
C GLN A 33 6.21 25.34 -16.66
N ALA A 34 6.24 24.07 -17.08
CA ALA A 34 6.21 22.96 -16.16
C ALA A 34 7.54 23.03 -15.41
N ASP A 35 7.49 23.50 -14.16
CA ASP A 35 8.56 23.26 -13.22
C ASP A 35 8.76 21.75 -13.19
N HIS A 36 9.83 21.31 -13.84
CA HIS A 36 10.42 20.01 -13.63
C HIS A 36 10.77 19.94 -12.15
N VAL A 37 9.83 19.46 -11.34
CA VAL A 37 10.13 18.88 -10.05
C VAL A 37 10.90 17.61 -10.38
N SER A 38 12.20 17.78 -10.57
CA SER A 38 13.17 16.71 -10.54
C SER A 38 12.98 16.01 -9.21
N PHE A 39 12.31 14.86 -9.25
CA PHE A 39 12.25 13.95 -8.14
C PHE A 39 13.70 13.54 -7.87
N VAL A 40 14.34 14.20 -6.92
CA VAL A 40 15.61 13.74 -6.37
C VAL A 40 15.22 12.51 -5.56
N PRO A 41 15.60 11.28 -5.96
CA PRO A 41 15.48 10.16 -5.06
C PRO A 41 16.29 10.51 -3.82
N SER A 42 15.59 10.65 -2.70
CA SER A 42 16.17 10.73 -1.38
C SER A 42 17.24 9.64 -1.27
N SER A 43 18.47 10.07 -0.97
CA SER A 43 19.65 9.21 -0.78
C SER A 43 19.27 7.93 -0.01
N PRO A 44 19.72 6.75 -0.43
CA PRO A 44 19.39 5.53 0.30
C PRO A 44 20.03 5.61 1.69
N PRO A 45 19.30 5.25 2.75
CA PRO A 45 19.90 5.11 4.08
C PRO A 45 20.99 4.03 4.02
N ASN A 46 22.10 4.30 4.71
CA ASN A 46 23.20 3.36 4.90
C ASN A 46 22.67 2.04 5.48
N GLY A 47 23.12 0.92 4.93
CA GLY A 47 22.48 -0.41 4.96
C GLY A 47 22.25 -0.96 3.54
N SER A 48 22.90 -0.38 2.53
CA SER A 48 22.49 -0.52 1.13
C SER A 48 22.81 -1.91 0.55
N LEU A 49 21.75 -2.62 0.14
CA LEU A 49 21.85 -3.66 -0.88
C LEU A 49 22.82 -3.23 -1.97
N SER A 50 23.71 -4.13 -2.40
CA SER A 50 24.59 -3.85 -3.53
C SER A 50 23.78 -3.29 -4.69
N ALA A 51 24.20 -2.15 -5.24
CA ALA A 51 23.44 -1.42 -6.25
C ALA A 51 23.17 -2.26 -7.52
N ASP A 52 23.95 -3.32 -7.73
CA ASP A 52 23.85 -4.25 -8.85
C ASP A 52 23.02 -5.50 -8.53
N SER A 53 22.61 -5.68 -7.26
CA SER A 53 21.77 -6.80 -6.85
C SER A 53 20.41 -6.77 -7.56
N THR A 54 19.85 -7.95 -7.82
CA THR A 54 18.53 -8.08 -8.45
C THR A 54 17.47 -7.31 -7.67
N GLU A 55 17.46 -7.42 -6.34
CA GLU A 55 16.52 -6.71 -5.48
C GLU A 55 16.66 -5.19 -5.59
N ALA A 56 17.88 -4.65 -5.48
CA ALA A 56 18.10 -3.21 -5.62
C ALA A 56 17.65 -2.69 -7.00
N ARG A 57 17.84 -3.48 -8.06
CA ARG A 57 17.36 -3.15 -9.40
C ARG A 57 15.84 -3.15 -9.48
N THR A 58 15.18 -4.20 -8.95
CA THR A 58 13.72 -4.29 -8.87
C THR A 58 13.14 -3.09 -8.15
N LEU A 59 13.70 -2.73 -6.98
CA LEU A 59 13.22 -1.60 -6.17
C LEU A 59 13.45 -0.26 -6.87
N ARG A 60 14.60 -0.07 -7.52
CA ARG A 60 14.91 1.16 -8.29
C ARG A 60 13.98 1.36 -9.48
N GLN A 61 13.68 0.28 -10.21
CA GLN A 61 12.70 0.30 -11.30
C GLN A 61 11.27 0.43 -10.76
N GLY A 62 11.04 -0.13 -9.58
CA GLY A 62 9.75 -0.30 -8.95
C GLY A 62 8.76 -1.11 -9.78
N VAL A 63 9.26 -1.97 -10.66
CA VAL A 63 8.44 -2.87 -11.48
C VAL A 63 9.08 -4.26 -11.48
N ALA A 64 8.26 -5.28 -11.32
CA ALA A 64 8.64 -6.68 -11.39
C ALA A 64 7.79 -7.40 -12.45
N GLN A 65 8.45 -8.16 -13.31
CA GLN A 65 7.81 -8.99 -14.33
C GLN A 65 7.79 -10.45 -13.88
N ARG A 66 6.60 -11.03 -13.84
CA ARG A 66 6.37 -12.44 -13.55
C ARG A 66 6.53 -13.25 -14.83
N GLN A 67 7.18 -14.40 -14.74
CA GLN A 67 7.32 -15.29 -15.89
C GLN A 67 6.05 -16.14 -16.08
N PRO A 68 5.72 -16.53 -17.31
CA PRO A 68 4.62 -17.46 -17.55
C PRO A 68 4.78 -18.74 -16.72
N ALA A 69 3.69 -19.19 -16.08
CA ALA A 69 3.64 -20.37 -15.21
C ALA A 69 4.54 -20.34 -13.95
N GLU A 70 5.21 -19.22 -13.65
CA GLU A 70 5.98 -19.05 -12.43
C GLU A 70 5.06 -19.05 -11.20
N SER A 71 5.37 -19.81 -10.13
CA SER A 71 4.59 -19.71 -8.90
C SER A 71 4.74 -18.33 -8.25
N VAL A 72 3.80 -17.95 -7.39
CA VAL A 72 3.84 -16.65 -6.71
C VAL A 72 5.10 -16.55 -5.84
N GLU A 73 5.41 -17.61 -5.12
CA GLU A 73 6.55 -17.69 -4.21
C GLU A 73 7.88 -17.61 -4.97
N ALA A 74 8.01 -18.35 -6.08
CA ALA A 74 9.21 -18.32 -6.92
C ALA A 74 9.40 -16.94 -7.58
N PHE A 75 8.31 -16.31 -8.02
CA PHE A 75 8.33 -14.96 -8.56
C PHE A 75 8.91 -13.97 -7.55
N VAL A 76 8.34 -13.93 -6.35
CA VAL A 76 8.74 -13.00 -5.30
C VAL A 76 10.19 -13.25 -4.87
N GLN A 77 10.59 -14.51 -4.64
CA GLN A 77 11.97 -14.87 -4.30
C GLN A 77 12.98 -14.45 -5.39
N ARG A 78 12.61 -14.56 -6.66
CA ARG A 78 13.48 -14.14 -7.77
C ARG A 78 13.67 -12.62 -7.81
N VAL A 79 12.63 -11.85 -7.52
CA VAL A 79 12.69 -10.37 -7.62
C VAL A 79 13.14 -9.68 -6.34
N LEU A 80 12.99 -10.34 -5.18
CA LEU A 80 13.45 -9.91 -3.86
C LEU A 80 14.37 -10.96 -3.18
N PRO A 81 15.48 -11.39 -3.80
CA PRO A 81 16.28 -12.50 -3.27
C PRO A 81 16.98 -12.19 -1.93
N ALA A 82 17.29 -10.92 -1.64
CA ALA A 82 17.97 -10.57 -0.39
C ALA A 82 17.01 -10.63 0.80
N SER A 83 15.74 -10.30 0.58
CA SER A 83 14.67 -10.47 1.56
C SER A 83 14.47 -11.94 1.99
N PHE A 84 14.81 -12.90 1.12
CA PHE A 84 14.73 -14.35 1.40
C PHE A 84 16.09 -14.99 1.72
N ALA A 85 17.10 -14.17 2.07
CA ALA A 85 18.46 -14.67 2.30
C ALA A 85 18.58 -15.54 3.57
N ASN A 86 17.67 -15.39 4.53
CA ASN A 86 17.64 -16.23 5.74
C ASN A 86 16.78 -17.49 5.50
N PRO A 87 17.37 -18.69 5.37
CA PRO A 87 16.62 -19.91 5.14
C PRO A 87 15.90 -20.43 6.39
N ASP A 88 16.33 -20.01 7.59
CA ASP A 88 15.77 -20.48 8.86
C ASP A 88 14.46 -19.76 9.22
N ASP A 89 14.26 -18.56 8.66
CA ASP A 89 13.04 -17.76 8.81
C ASP A 89 12.71 -17.04 7.49
N PRO A 90 12.23 -17.78 6.47
CA PRO A 90 11.90 -17.20 5.19
C PRO A 90 10.62 -16.35 5.29
N PRO A 91 10.59 -15.15 4.68
CA PRO A 91 9.39 -14.32 4.66
C PRO A 91 8.17 -15.06 4.11
N GLN A 92 7.02 -14.84 4.73
CA GLN A 92 5.75 -15.31 4.19
C GLN A 92 5.23 -14.38 3.08
N VAL A 93 4.78 -14.96 1.97
CA VAL A 93 4.08 -14.20 0.91
C VAL A 93 2.58 -14.24 1.16
N ILE A 94 1.99 -13.09 1.44
CA ILE A 94 0.55 -12.93 1.64
C ILE A 94 -0.09 -12.51 0.31
N GLN A 95 -1.04 -13.30 -0.18
CA GLN A 95 -1.80 -12.99 -1.40
C GLN A 95 -3.18 -12.46 -1.06
N TYR A 96 -3.47 -11.22 -1.44
CA TYR A 96 -4.75 -10.59 -1.11
C TYR A 96 -5.36 -9.87 -2.32
N ALA A 97 -6.69 -9.97 -2.46
CA ALA A 97 -7.43 -9.37 -3.57
C ALA A 97 -8.27 -8.19 -3.07
N TRP A 98 -7.63 -7.19 -2.45
CA TRP A 98 -8.37 -6.03 -1.95
C TRP A 98 -8.91 -5.19 -3.11
N ARG A 99 -8.01 -4.69 -3.97
CA ARG A 99 -8.43 -4.03 -5.20
C ARG A 99 -8.83 -5.12 -6.20
N PRO A 100 -10.04 -5.08 -6.77
CA PRO A 100 -10.36 -5.87 -7.95
C PRO A 100 -9.38 -5.49 -9.07
N SER A 101 -8.42 -6.37 -9.36
CA SER A 101 -7.51 -6.22 -10.48
C SER A 101 -7.82 -7.33 -11.48
N ALA A 102 -7.90 -6.98 -12.76
CA ALA A 102 -8.02 -7.95 -13.84
C ALA A 102 -6.73 -8.78 -14.02
N PHE A 103 -5.63 -8.37 -13.38
CA PHE A 103 -4.30 -8.91 -13.60
C PHE A 103 -3.80 -9.85 -12.48
N GLY A 104 -4.51 -9.93 -11.36
CA GLY A 104 -4.17 -10.86 -10.27
C GLY A 104 -4.41 -10.31 -8.87
N LYS A 105 -3.83 -10.98 -7.88
CA LYS A 105 -3.84 -10.57 -6.47
C LYS A 105 -2.63 -9.68 -6.17
N GLN A 106 -2.79 -8.78 -5.21
CA GLN A 106 -1.68 -8.06 -4.61
C GLN A 106 -0.89 -9.02 -3.72
N LEU A 107 0.43 -8.84 -3.67
CA LEU A 107 1.35 -9.63 -2.86
C LEU A 107 2.00 -8.74 -1.81
N PHE A 108 2.04 -9.22 -0.58
CA PHE A 108 2.67 -8.53 0.55
C PHE A 108 3.73 -9.43 1.16
N VAL A 109 4.88 -8.84 1.48
CA VAL A 109 5.98 -9.52 2.16
C VAL A 109 6.55 -8.58 3.20
N SER A 110 6.85 -9.11 4.39
CA SER A 110 7.67 -8.42 5.38
C SER A 110 8.99 -9.16 5.56
N ALA A 111 10.10 -8.46 5.53
CA ALA A 111 11.43 -9.06 5.73
C ALA A 111 12.34 -8.11 6.50
N HIS A 112 13.23 -8.69 7.31
CA HIS A 112 14.30 -7.93 7.97
C HIS A 112 15.36 -7.50 6.96
N ASP A 113 16.03 -6.39 7.23
CA ASP A 113 17.21 -5.99 6.47
C ASP A 113 18.33 -7.03 6.67
N PRO A 114 18.96 -7.53 5.59
CA PRO A 114 19.99 -8.56 5.69
C PRO A 114 21.27 -8.08 6.40
N HIS A 115 21.47 -6.77 6.52
CA HIS A 115 22.62 -6.16 7.17
C HIS A 115 22.25 -5.56 8.54
N GLU A 116 21.00 -5.16 8.72
CA GLU A 116 20.49 -4.52 9.92
C GLU A 116 19.23 -5.22 10.44
N HIS A 117 19.41 -6.34 11.14
CA HIS A 117 18.31 -7.22 11.63
C HIS A 117 17.17 -6.50 12.38
N TYR A 118 17.42 -5.32 12.94
CA TYR A 118 16.41 -4.52 13.62
C TYR A 118 15.48 -3.76 12.66
N ARG A 119 15.88 -3.52 11.41
CA ARG A 119 15.05 -2.88 10.39
C ARG A 119 14.16 -3.94 9.75
N VAL A 120 12.88 -3.61 9.62
CA VAL A 120 11.92 -4.42 8.88
C VAL A 120 11.37 -3.60 7.72
N TYR A 121 11.28 -4.23 6.55
CA TYR A 121 10.62 -3.65 5.40
C TYR A 121 9.34 -4.40 5.07
N VAL A 122 8.33 -3.66 4.65
CA VAL A 122 7.14 -4.20 3.99
C VAL A 122 7.22 -3.91 2.50
N PHE A 123 7.09 -4.95 1.70
CA PHE A 123 7.05 -4.90 0.25
C PHE A 123 5.61 -5.11 -0.23
N VAL A 124 5.19 -4.27 -1.16
CA VAL A 124 3.91 -4.39 -1.85
C VAL A 124 4.19 -4.63 -3.33
N LEU A 125 3.71 -5.75 -3.86
CA LEU A 125 3.70 -6.03 -5.29
C LEU A 125 2.25 -5.97 -5.77
N ASP A 126 1.92 -4.93 -6.52
CA ASP A 126 0.54 -4.65 -6.96
C ASP A 126 0.38 -4.83 -8.48
N PRO A 127 -0.44 -5.79 -8.96
CA PRO A 127 -0.56 -6.09 -10.37
C PRO A 127 -1.36 -5.00 -11.11
N TYR A 128 -0.77 -4.44 -12.16
CA TYR A 128 -1.36 -3.34 -12.93
C TYR A 128 -1.38 -3.55 -14.45
N GLN A 129 -0.66 -4.56 -14.95
CA GLN A 129 -0.77 -5.10 -16.31
C GLN A 129 -0.56 -6.62 -16.26
N ALA A 130 -0.83 -7.32 -17.37
CA ALA A 130 -0.54 -8.74 -17.46
C ALA A 130 0.93 -8.99 -17.11
N ASP A 131 1.15 -9.87 -16.13
CA ASP A 131 2.46 -10.27 -15.63
C ASP A 131 3.34 -9.16 -15.02
N ALA A 132 2.85 -7.92 -14.92
CA ALA A 132 3.61 -6.78 -14.38
C ALA A 132 3.06 -6.30 -13.04
N TYR A 133 3.94 -6.20 -12.06
CA TYR A 133 3.67 -5.75 -10.71
C TYR A 133 4.42 -4.45 -10.41
N ALA A 134 3.71 -3.47 -9.86
CA ALA A 134 4.31 -2.31 -9.24
C ALA A 134 4.92 -2.73 -7.91
N VAL A 135 6.18 -2.37 -7.64
CA VAL A 135 6.90 -2.77 -6.44
C VAL A 135 7.17 -1.54 -5.58
N GLU A 136 6.60 -1.51 -4.38
CA GLU A 136 6.88 -0.49 -3.37
C GLU A 136 7.44 -1.12 -2.10
N ARG A 137 8.26 -0.36 -1.39
CA ARG A 137 8.90 -0.76 -0.14
C ARG A 137 8.72 0.34 0.89
N PHE A 138 8.25 -0.03 2.07
CA PHE A 138 8.15 0.83 3.24
C PHE A 138 9.08 0.29 4.31
N GLU A 139 9.82 1.18 4.96
CA GLU A 139 10.50 0.84 6.21
C GLU A 139 9.49 0.94 7.33
N VAL A 140 9.42 -0.11 8.15
CA VAL A 140 8.62 -0.10 9.36
C VAL A 140 9.41 0.66 10.43
N PRO A 141 8.91 1.79 10.93
CA PRO A 141 9.61 2.56 11.93
C PRO A 141 9.73 1.77 13.22
N ARG A 142 10.85 1.99 13.91
CA ARG A 142 11.13 1.43 15.23
C ARG A 142 10.84 2.51 16.27
N GLU A 143 9.57 2.79 16.53
CA GLU A 143 9.22 3.75 17.58
C GLU A 143 9.66 3.14 18.92
N ASP A 144 10.60 3.83 19.58
CA ASP A 144 11.15 3.55 20.92
C ASP A 144 11.64 2.11 21.21
N SER A 145 11.92 1.28 20.20
CA SER A 145 12.19 -0.16 20.36
C SER A 145 13.50 -0.66 19.75
N ASP A 146 14.03 -1.73 20.36
CA ASP A 146 15.23 -2.43 19.89
C ASP A 146 14.92 -3.39 18.73
N LEU A 147 13.69 -3.91 18.69
CA LEU A 147 13.19 -4.82 17.68
C LEU A 147 11.79 -4.37 17.23
N ALA A 148 11.57 -4.31 15.92
CA ALA A 148 10.25 -4.15 15.33
C ALA A 148 9.91 -5.42 14.54
N ASN A 149 8.66 -5.85 14.62
CA ASN A 149 8.11 -6.98 13.89
C ASN A 149 6.75 -6.61 13.30
N VAL A 150 6.45 -7.11 12.10
CA VAL A 150 5.11 -6.96 11.52
C VAL A 150 4.20 -8.02 12.10
N ALA A 151 3.25 -7.61 12.95
CA ALA A 151 2.28 -8.52 13.57
C ALA A 151 1.13 -8.85 12.61
N ALA A 152 0.69 -7.88 11.79
CA ALA A 152 -0.32 -8.13 10.76
C ALA A 152 -0.25 -7.12 9.61
N ILE A 153 -0.62 -7.58 8.42
CA ILE A 153 -0.89 -6.73 7.25
C ILE A 153 -2.35 -6.95 6.86
N PHE A 154 -3.13 -5.87 6.79
CA PHE A 154 -4.57 -5.96 6.49
C PHE A 154 -5.12 -4.69 5.87
N PHE A 155 -6.40 -4.71 5.50
CA PHE A 155 -7.10 -3.58 4.91
C PHE A 155 -8.31 -3.18 5.76
N ALA A 156 -8.48 -1.88 5.95
CA ALA A 156 -9.61 -1.27 6.66
C ALA A 156 -9.88 0.13 6.11
N ASP A 157 -11.11 0.62 6.27
CA ASP A 157 -11.47 2.00 5.97
C ASP A 157 -11.04 2.87 7.14
N ALA A 158 -9.86 3.47 7.02
CA ALA A 158 -9.25 4.25 8.08
C ALA A 158 -9.87 5.65 8.19
N ASN A 159 -10.39 6.21 7.09
CA ASN A 159 -10.89 7.58 7.01
C ASN A 159 -12.42 7.70 7.02
N HIS A 160 -13.13 6.57 7.09
CA HIS A 160 -14.58 6.47 6.97
C HIS A 160 -15.12 7.05 5.65
N ASP A 161 -14.34 6.96 4.57
CA ASP A 161 -14.73 7.45 3.24
C ASP A 161 -15.20 6.32 2.31
N GLY A 162 -15.25 5.09 2.82
CA GLY A 162 -15.61 3.87 2.11
C GLY A 162 -14.48 3.25 1.30
N ARG A 163 -13.32 3.91 1.21
CA ARG A 163 -12.09 3.33 0.64
C ARG A 163 -11.40 2.55 1.74
N LYS A 164 -10.63 1.51 1.39
CA LYS A 164 -9.77 0.86 2.37
C LYS A 164 -8.32 1.11 2.01
N GLU A 165 -7.59 1.47 3.03
CA GLU A 165 -6.16 1.64 3.07
C GLU A 165 -5.47 0.32 3.42
N LEU A 166 -4.18 0.25 3.15
CA LEU A 166 -3.31 -0.81 3.65
C LEU A 166 -2.87 -0.42 5.07
N LEU A 167 -3.06 -1.31 6.04
CA LEU A 167 -2.63 -1.13 7.41
C LEU A 167 -1.59 -2.19 7.75
N VAL A 168 -0.52 -1.74 8.41
CA VAL A 168 0.54 -2.58 8.93
C VAL A 168 0.55 -2.41 10.44
N LEU A 169 0.14 -3.45 11.15
CA LEU A 169 0.26 -3.51 12.61
C LEU A 169 1.65 -3.99 12.98
N VAL A 170 2.32 -3.21 13.80
CA VAL A 170 3.71 -3.38 14.20
C VAL A 170 3.73 -3.69 15.69
N ASN A 171 4.50 -4.70 16.07
CA ASN A 171 4.91 -4.94 17.45
C ASN A 171 6.35 -4.44 17.58
N SER A 172 6.57 -3.58 18.58
CA SER A 172 7.83 -2.97 18.93
C SER A 172 8.17 -3.37 20.36
N SER A 173 9.30 -4.05 20.56
CA SER A 173 9.68 -4.57 21.88
C SER A 173 10.84 -3.76 22.49
N VAL A 174 10.66 -3.31 23.73
CA VAL A 174 11.61 -2.46 24.47
C VAL A 174 12.13 -3.19 25.70
N VAL A 175 13.44 -3.26 25.86
CA VAL A 175 14.05 -3.80 27.09
C VAL A 175 13.94 -2.76 28.20
N THR A 176 13.06 -3.02 29.17
CA THR A 176 12.83 -2.10 30.29
C THR A 176 13.73 -2.48 31.47
N PRO A 177 14.53 -1.54 32.03
CA PRO A 177 15.30 -1.81 33.23
C PRO A 177 14.35 -2.03 34.42
N THR A 178 14.50 -3.15 35.11
CA THR A 178 13.75 -3.48 36.32
C THR A 178 14.70 -3.53 37.50
N VAL A 179 14.36 -2.89 38.61
CA VAL A 179 15.18 -2.97 39.84
C VAL A 179 14.69 -4.16 40.67
N ILE A 180 15.55 -5.16 40.85
CA ILE A 180 15.32 -6.33 41.72
C ILE A 180 16.43 -6.33 42.77
N ASP A 181 16.03 -6.30 44.04
CA ASP A 181 16.94 -6.26 45.20
C ASP A 181 17.95 -5.08 45.18
N GLY A 182 17.52 -3.92 44.65
CA GLY A 182 18.38 -2.73 44.54
C GLY A 182 19.43 -2.80 43.43
N MET A 183 19.46 -3.88 42.64
CA MET A 183 20.27 -3.99 41.42
C MET A 183 19.39 -3.78 40.19
N MET A 184 19.94 -3.11 39.18
CA MET A 184 19.24 -2.89 37.89
C MET A 184 19.45 -4.12 36.99
N TRP A 185 18.34 -4.78 36.65
CA TRP A 185 18.28 -5.94 35.77
C TRP A 185 17.59 -5.59 34.47
N TRP A 186 18.18 -5.98 33.35
CA TRP A 186 17.61 -5.82 32.01
C TRP A 186 16.97 -7.15 31.61
N GLN A 187 15.71 -7.38 31.97
CA GLN A 187 15.09 -8.71 31.81
C GLN A 187 13.67 -8.69 31.23
N ALA A 188 12.93 -7.59 31.32
CA ALA A 188 11.57 -7.54 30.81
C ALA A 188 11.53 -6.81 29.46
N HIS A 189 11.12 -7.53 28.43
CA HIS A 189 10.65 -6.95 27.18
C HIS A 189 9.21 -6.46 27.40
N THR A 190 8.96 -5.18 27.12
CA THR A 190 7.61 -4.63 27.05
C THR A 190 7.29 -4.41 25.58
N ASP A 191 6.21 -5.04 25.12
CA ASP A 191 5.75 -4.91 23.75
C ASP A 191 4.80 -3.71 23.65
N HIS A 192 5.02 -2.91 22.63
CA HIS A 192 4.21 -1.76 22.24
C HIS A 192 3.68 -2.01 20.84
N TYR A 193 2.42 -1.69 20.62
CA TYR A 193 1.78 -1.88 19.32
C TYR A 193 1.46 -0.53 18.70
N HIS A 194 1.74 -0.39 17.41
CA HIS A 194 1.33 0.79 16.64
C HIS A 194 0.91 0.39 15.24
N THR A 195 0.02 1.17 14.64
CA THR A 195 -0.53 0.87 13.31
C THR A 195 -0.13 1.93 12.30
N ARG A 196 0.61 1.53 11.26
CA ARG A 196 0.92 2.40 10.11
C ARG A 196 -0.17 2.26 9.04
N ILE A 197 -0.57 3.39 8.46
CA ILE A 197 -1.63 3.46 7.46
C ILE A 197 -1.02 3.95 6.15
N TYR A 198 -1.25 3.20 5.07
CA TYR A 198 -0.80 3.52 3.74
C TYR A 198 -2.01 3.69 2.81
N GLY A 199 -2.29 4.95 2.49
CA GLY A 199 -3.34 5.35 1.58
C GLY A 199 -3.03 4.95 0.14
N TYR A 200 -3.99 4.30 -0.51
CA TYR A 200 -3.89 3.98 -1.93
C TYR A 200 -4.19 5.23 -2.77
N ARG A 201 -3.20 5.71 -3.53
CA ARG A 201 -3.43 6.74 -4.54
C ARG A 201 -3.90 6.06 -5.83
N LEU A 202 -5.16 6.32 -6.19
CA LEU A 202 -5.75 5.85 -7.43
C LEU A 202 -4.87 6.30 -8.60
N ALA A 203 -4.31 5.33 -9.29
CA ALA A 203 -3.65 5.52 -10.56
C ALA A 203 -4.74 5.60 -11.64
N ASP A 204 -4.60 6.48 -12.64
CA ASP A 204 -5.47 6.39 -13.83
C ASP A 204 -5.32 5.00 -14.48
N GLN A 205 -6.26 4.59 -15.34
CA GLN A 205 -6.17 3.28 -16.01
C GLN A 205 -4.81 3.09 -16.70
N GLY A 206 -4.10 2.03 -16.32
CA GLY A 206 -2.77 1.69 -16.86
C GLY A 206 -1.60 2.41 -16.18
N GLN A 207 -1.86 3.38 -15.30
CA GLN A 207 -0.83 3.94 -14.43
C GLN A 207 -0.50 2.98 -13.28
N ARG A 208 0.68 3.19 -12.71
CA ARG A 208 1.23 2.35 -11.66
C ARG A 208 0.50 2.61 -10.33
N PRO A 209 0.02 1.57 -9.63
CA PRO A 209 -0.42 1.65 -8.24
C PRO A 209 0.63 2.32 -7.35
N HIS A 210 0.18 3.25 -6.51
CA HIS A 210 1.04 3.96 -5.57
C HIS A 210 0.41 4.04 -4.17
N TYR A 211 1.24 3.90 -3.15
CA TYR A 211 0.82 4.03 -1.76
C TYR A 211 1.55 5.19 -1.10
N GLN A 212 0.85 5.88 -0.21
CA GLN A 212 1.41 6.97 0.56
C GLN A 212 1.10 6.75 2.03
N GLU A 213 2.12 6.82 2.87
CA GLU A 213 1.94 6.81 4.31
C GLU A 213 1.10 8.02 4.77
N TYR A 214 0.10 7.75 5.59
CA TYR A 214 -0.72 8.74 6.26
C TYR A 214 -0.12 9.12 7.61
N PRO A 215 -0.50 10.28 8.18
CA PRO A 215 -0.06 10.68 9.51
C PRO A 215 -0.35 9.60 10.57
N HIS A 216 0.52 9.54 11.58
CA HIS A 216 0.34 8.68 12.74
C HIS A 216 -1.00 8.95 13.44
N ARG A 217 -1.56 7.91 14.04
CA ARG A 217 -2.85 7.93 14.73
C ARG A 217 -2.70 7.30 16.11
N ASP A 218 -2.56 8.16 17.12
CA ASP A 218 -2.43 7.78 18.52
C ASP A 218 -3.59 6.89 19.02
N ASP A 219 -4.78 7.01 18.41
CA ASP A 219 -5.95 6.21 18.77
C ASP A 219 -5.86 4.75 18.30
N LEU A 220 -4.87 4.41 17.48
CA LEU A 220 -4.58 3.05 17.00
C LEU A 220 -3.35 2.43 17.67
N ASP A 221 -2.78 3.10 18.67
CA ASP A 221 -1.67 2.58 19.47
C ASP A 221 -2.17 1.62 20.55
N GLU A 222 -1.29 0.70 20.94
CA GLU A 222 -1.51 -0.35 21.95
C GLU A 222 -2.65 -1.33 21.62
N LEU A 223 -3.01 -1.41 20.33
CA LEU A 223 -3.96 -2.41 19.82
C LEU A 223 -3.20 -3.63 19.29
N GLU A 224 -3.27 -4.75 20.00
CA GLU A 224 -2.46 -5.93 19.73
C GLU A 224 -2.88 -6.69 18.47
N THR A 225 -4.12 -6.50 18.02
CA THR A 225 -4.70 -7.28 16.93
C THR A 225 -5.34 -6.44 15.83
N ALA A 226 -5.28 -6.95 14.59
CA ALA A 226 -6.03 -6.38 13.47
C ALA A 226 -7.55 -6.37 13.68
N ALA A 227 -8.09 -7.12 14.65
CA ALA A 227 -9.50 -7.08 15.01
C ALA A 227 -9.82 -5.85 15.87
N GLU A 228 -8.99 -5.55 16.86
CA GLU A 228 -9.12 -4.35 17.72
C GLU A 228 -8.96 -3.07 16.92
N VAL A 229 -7.95 -3.01 16.03
CA VAL A 229 -7.78 -1.86 15.11
C VAL A 229 -9.06 -1.64 14.30
N ARG A 230 -9.65 -2.70 13.74
CA ARG A 230 -10.91 -2.59 12.98
C ARG A 230 -12.09 -2.15 13.84
N GLN A 231 -12.13 -2.52 15.12
CA GLN A 231 -13.19 -2.08 16.03
C GLN A 231 -13.08 -0.59 16.30
N ILE A 232 -11.88 -0.06 16.54
CA ILE A 232 -11.66 1.38 16.71
C ILE A 232 -12.00 2.14 15.43
N LEU A 233 -11.52 1.67 14.27
CA LEU A 233 -11.83 2.25 12.96
C LEU A 233 -13.31 2.14 12.55
N ALA A 234 -14.12 1.33 13.23
CA ALA A 234 -15.56 1.29 12.99
C ALA A 234 -16.33 2.40 13.73
N ILE A 235 -15.70 3.05 14.71
CA ILE A 235 -16.30 4.16 15.46
C ILE A 235 -16.08 5.43 14.63
N PRO A 236 -17.14 6.07 14.10
CA PRO A 236 -16.98 7.31 13.35
C PRO A 236 -16.33 8.35 14.27
N GLU A 237 -15.22 8.96 13.83
CA GLU A 237 -14.58 10.01 14.63
C GLU A 237 -15.62 11.02 15.11
N PRO A 238 -15.65 11.34 16.42
CA PRO A 238 -16.46 12.44 16.89
C PRO A 238 -15.91 13.69 16.22
N LYS A 239 -16.64 14.23 15.22
CA LYS A 239 -16.28 15.48 14.53
C LYS A 239 -15.76 16.46 15.56
N TYR A 240 -14.43 16.62 15.64
CA TYR A 240 -13.80 17.51 16.59
C TYR A 240 -14.15 18.90 16.10
N LYS A 241 -15.31 19.42 16.50
CA LYS A 241 -15.63 20.83 16.36
C LYS A 241 -14.57 21.52 17.17
N VAL A 242 -13.55 22.05 16.51
CA VAL A 242 -12.64 23.03 17.06
C VAL A 242 -13.52 24.11 17.67
N ARG A 243 -13.77 24.02 18.99
CA ARG A 243 -14.38 25.11 19.74
C ARG A 243 -13.34 26.20 19.63
N LYS A 244 -13.59 27.17 18.74
CA LYS A 244 -12.86 28.43 18.74
C LYS A 244 -12.87 28.92 20.19
N THR A 245 -11.72 28.87 20.84
CA THR A 245 -11.54 29.43 22.17
C THR A 245 -12.00 30.89 22.09
N PRO A 246 -12.97 31.32 22.91
CA PRO A 246 -13.36 32.72 22.89
C PRO A 246 -12.13 33.53 23.29
N ARG A 247 -11.68 34.42 22.39
CA ARG A 247 -10.71 35.45 22.74
C ARG A 247 -11.37 36.30 23.81
N PHE A 248 -10.88 36.20 25.04
CA PHE A 248 -11.16 37.19 26.07
C PHE A 248 -10.63 38.53 25.55
N LYS A 249 -11.53 39.53 25.54
CA LYS A 249 -11.20 40.93 25.25
C LYS A 249 -10.63 41.60 26.49
#